data_AF-A0A434AZS2-F1
#
_entry.id   AF-A0A434AZS2-F1
#
_cell.length_a   1.000
_cell.length_b   1.000
_cell.length_c   1.000
_cell.angle_alpha   90.00
_cell.angle_beta   90.00
_cell.angle_gamma   90.00
#
_symmetry.space_group_name_H-M   'P 1'
#
loop_
_entity.id
_entity.type
_entity.pdbx_description
1 polymer ?
#
loop_
_entity_poly.entity_id
_entity_poly.type
_entity_poly.pdbx_seq_one_letter_code
_entity_poly.pdbx_strand_id
1 'polypeptide(L)'
;MKMQQNNNFIEEVEKYVGKLLEKLPAELCYHNLKHTLEVVEASKNLAVESGLSAEHTEIVIIAAWFHDCGHTITYFGHEEAGMEIAKNFLNKIEYPSDHTQEVLRCIACTKYPSQPQNEMQKVLCDADMFHLTFDDYEYRSMKLKEELEAVTHKEIPFQHWCDTNLEFLEDHCYFTNYGKKILTFFKESNLKKFLHDYCNH
;
A
#
# COMPACT_ATOMS: atom_id res chain seq x y z
N MET A 1 15.13 7.76 -38.60
CA MET A 1 13.92 7.53 -37.77
C MET A 1 14.25 6.44 -36.77
N LYS A 2 14.45 6.78 -35.49
CA LYS A 2 14.51 5.76 -34.43
C LYS A 2 13.07 5.30 -34.23
N MET A 3 12.80 4.00 -34.41
CA MET A 3 11.54 3.41 -33.97
C MET A 3 11.43 3.66 -32.46
N GLN A 4 10.40 4.39 -32.03
CA GLN A 4 10.04 4.44 -30.62
C GLN A 4 9.62 3.02 -30.23
N GLN A 5 10.45 2.36 -29.43
CA GLN A 5 10.02 1.20 -28.67
C GLN A 5 8.91 1.67 -27.73
N ASN A 6 7.70 1.10 -27.83
CA ASN A 6 6.72 1.24 -26.76
C ASN A 6 7.27 0.45 -25.56
N ASN A 7 8.05 1.10 -24.71
CA ASN A 7 8.48 0.51 -23.44
C ASN A 7 7.24 0.37 -22.54
N ASN A 8 6.98 -0.86 -22.11
CA ASN A 8 5.96 -1.14 -21.12
C ASN A 8 6.58 -1.05 -19.73
N PHE A 9 6.62 0.16 -19.18
CA PHE A 9 7.28 0.42 -17.89
C PHE A 9 6.70 -0.39 -16.74
N ILE A 10 5.37 -0.61 -16.73
CA ILE A 10 4.71 -1.42 -15.69
C ILE A 10 5.23 -2.85 -15.69
N GLU A 11 5.41 -3.46 -16.87
CA GLU A 11 5.92 -4.84 -16.98
C GLU A 11 7.37 -4.96 -16.50
N GLU A 12 8.21 -3.96 -16.79
CA GLU A 12 9.58 -3.92 -16.27
C GLU A 12 9.62 -3.76 -14.74
N VAL A 13 8.74 -2.91 -14.20
CA VAL A 13 8.58 -2.69 -12.76
C VAL A 13 8.07 -3.95 -12.06
N GLU A 14 7.01 -4.57 -12.55
CA GLU A 14 6.44 -5.82 -12.03
C GLU A 14 7.53 -6.91 -11.93
N LYS A 15 8.29 -7.10 -13.00
CA LYS A 15 9.35 -8.11 -13.04
C LYS A 15 10.48 -7.82 -12.05
N TYR A 16 10.82 -6.55 -11.87
CA TYR A 16 11.85 -6.15 -10.92
C TYR A 16 11.38 -6.32 -9.47
N VAL A 17 10.21 -5.78 -9.15
CA VAL A 17 9.63 -5.82 -7.81
C VAL A 17 9.30 -7.25 -7.40
N GLY A 18 8.72 -8.06 -8.30
CA GLY A 18 8.43 -9.47 -8.01
C GLY A 18 9.68 -10.23 -7.52
N LYS A 19 10.80 -10.08 -8.23
CA LYS A 19 12.10 -10.67 -7.83
C LYS A 19 12.71 -10.07 -6.57
N LEU A 20 12.40 -8.80 -6.31
CA LEU A 20 12.88 -8.11 -5.12
C LEU A 20 12.16 -8.64 -3.88
N LEU A 21 10.83 -8.79 -3.96
CA LEU A 21 9.99 -9.24 -2.84
C LEU A 21 10.08 -10.76 -2.58
N GLU A 22 10.51 -11.56 -3.56
CA GLU A 22 10.88 -12.98 -3.36
C GLU A 22 11.97 -13.19 -2.28
N LYS A 23 12.76 -12.16 -1.99
CA LYS A 23 13.88 -12.22 -1.04
C LYS A 23 13.51 -11.76 0.36
N LEU A 24 12.25 -11.37 0.59
CA LEU A 24 11.84 -10.89 1.90
C LEU A 24 11.97 -12.00 2.96
N PRO A 25 12.38 -11.64 4.19
CA PRO A 25 12.37 -12.56 5.33
C PRO A 25 10.98 -13.14 5.56
N ALA A 26 10.91 -14.39 6.03
CA ALA A 26 9.63 -15.06 6.30
C ALA A 26 8.84 -14.40 7.43
N GLU A 27 9.53 -13.62 8.27
CA GLU A 27 8.99 -12.76 9.31
C GLU A 27 8.02 -11.71 8.75
N LEU A 28 8.19 -11.28 7.48
CA LEU A 28 7.27 -10.36 6.80
C LEU A 28 6.06 -11.10 6.21
N CYS A 29 5.23 -11.63 7.10
CA CYS A 29 4.08 -12.45 6.73
C CYS A 29 2.86 -11.62 6.27
N TYR A 30 2.89 -10.29 6.44
CA TYR A 30 1.91 -9.33 5.95
C TYR A 30 2.44 -8.51 4.77
N HIS A 31 3.51 -7.72 4.96
CA HIS A 31 4.09 -6.85 3.92
C HIS A 31 4.94 -7.66 2.93
N ASN A 32 4.26 -8.39 2.04
CA ASN A 32 4.86 -9.27 1.05
C ASN A 32 4.25 -9.06 -0.34
N LEU A 33 4.70 -9.87 -1.32
CA LEU A 33 4.25 -9.78 -2.71
C LEU A 33 2.72 -9.89 -2.86
N LYS A 34 2.03 -10.67 -2.00
CA LYS A 34 0.57 -10.77 -2.06
C LYS A 34 -0.08 -9.43 -1.73
N HIS A 35 0.35 -8.76 -0.66
CA HIS A 35 -0.13 -7.42 -0.30
C HIS A 35 0.15 -6.42 -1.43
N THR A 36 1.38 -6.40 -1.98
CA THR A 36 1.71 -5.53 -3.12
C THR A 36 0.79 -5.73 -4.32
N LEU A 37 0.48 -6.98 -4.68
CA LEU A 37 -0.45 -7.27 -5.79
C LEU A 37 -1.87 -6.77 -5.50
N GLU A 38 -2.33 -6.89 -4.25
CA GLU A 38 -3.63 -6.39 -3.82
C GLU A 38 -3.69 -4.86 -3.90
N VAL A 39 -2.65 -4.16 -3.46
CA VAL A 39 -2.55 -2.69 -3.57
C VAL A 39 -2.47 -2.23 -5.03
N VAL A 40 -1.75 -2.95 -5.89
CA VAL A 40 -1.70 -2.68 -7.34
C VAL A 40 -3.08 -2.83 -7.98
N GLU A 41 -3.81 -3.88 -7.63
CA GLU A 41 -5.15 -4.11 -8.18
C GLU A 41 -6.17 -3.09 -7.65
N ALA A 42 -6.14 -2.78 -6.35
CA ALA A 42 -6.94 -1.70 -5.77
C ALA A 42 -6.64 -0.35 -6.44
N SER A 43 -5.36 -0.06 -6.69
CA SER A 43 -4.92 1.17 -7.36
C SER A 43 -5.49 1.31 -8.78
N LYS A 44 -5.51 0.23 -9.57
CA LYS A 44 -6.13 0.23 -10.91
C LYS A 44 -7.61 0.57 -10.83
N ASN A 45 -8.34 -0.08 -9.93
CA ASN A 45 -9.77 0.12 -9.77
C ASN A 45 -10.08 1.56 -9.30
N LEU A 46 -9.38 2.04 -8.27
CA LEU A 46 -9.55 3.38 -7.74
C LEU A 46 -9.13 4.47 -8.72
N ALA A 47 -8.13 4.23 -9.57
CA ALA A 47 -7.75 5.16 -10.63
C ALA A 47 -8.89 5.35 -11.65
N VAL A 48 -9.57 4.27 -12.04
CA VAL A 48 -10.75 4.32 -12.92
C VAL A 48 -11.90 5.08 -12.25
N GLU A 49 -12.25 4.72 -11.01
CA GLU A 49 -13.33 5.36 -10.26
C GLU A 49 -13.06 6.85 -9.98
N SER A 50 -11.80 7.24 -9.86
CA SER A 50 -11.38 8.63 -9.68
C SER A 50 -11.20 9.39 -10.99
N GLY A 51 -11.38 8.74 -12.14
CA GLY A 51 -11.26 9.35 -13.46
C GLY A 51 -9.84 9.81 -13.80
N LEU A 52 -8.80 9.11 -13.32
CA LEU A 52 -7.42 9.44 -13.64
C LEU A 52 -7.13 9.25 -15.14
N SER A 53 -6.23 10.06 -15.68
CA SER A 53 -5.72 9.88 -17.04
C SER A 53 -4.90 8.59 -17.13
N ALA A 54 -4.64 8.09 -18.35
CA ALA A 54 -3.77 6.93 -18.55
C ALA A 54 -2.37 7.15 -17.96
N GLU A 55 -1.82 8.36 -18.13
CA GLU A 55 -0.52 8.76 -17.58
C GLU A 55 -0.49 8.74 -16.05
N HIS A 56 -1.48 9.36 -15.39
CA HIS A 56 -1.58 9.34 -13.93
C HIS A 56 -1.85 7.93 -13.39
N THR A 57 -2.61 7.12 -14.13
CA THR A 57 -2.86 5.72 -13.78
C THR A 57 -1.57 4.90 -13.81
N GLU A 58 -0.74 5.08 -14.84
CA GLU A 58 0.57 4.43 -14.92
C GLU A 58 1.47 4.81 -13.73
N ILE A 59 1.54 6.10 -13.40
CA ILE A 59 2.32 6.61 -12.25
C ILE A 59 1.86 5.96 -10.95
N VAL A 60 0.55 5.90 -10.70
CA VAL A 60 0.00 5.31 -9.46
C VAL A 60 0.25 3.82 -9.40
N ILE A 61 0.11 3.08 -10.52
CA ILE A 61 0.40 1.64 -10.56
C ILE A 61 1.87 1.37 -10.28
N ILE A 62 2.79 2.15 -10.86
CA ILE A 62 4.22 2.04 -10.59
C ILE A 62 4.51 2.34 -9.11
N ALA A 63 3.90 3.37 -8.54
CA ALA A 63 4.04 3.68 -7.11
C ALA A 63 3.51 2.55 -6.21
N ALA A 64 2.37 1.95 -6.57
CA ALA A 64 1.80 0.81 -5.87
C ALA A 64 2.72 -0.42 -5.87
N TRP A 65 3.46 -0.67 -6.95
CA TRP A 65 4.47 -1.72 -6.95
C TRP A 65 5.61 -1.43 -5.96
N PHE A 66 6.01 -0.17 -5.81
CA PHE A 66 7.17 0.19 -5.01
C PHE A 66 6.90 0.55 -3.55
N HIS A 67 5.64 0.82 -3.15
CA HIS A 67 5.32 1.44 -1.86
C HIS A 67 6.00 0.75 -0.65
N ASP A 68 5.97 -0.58 -0.62
CA ASP A 68 6.54 -1.39 0.47
C ASP A 68 7.91 -2.00 0.17
N CYS A 69 8.51 -1.70 -0.99
CA CYS A 69 9.80 -2.28 -1.36
C CYS A 69 10.93 -1.95 -0.37
N GLY A 70 10.79 -0.87 0.41
CA GLY A 70 11.75 -0.51 1.43
C GLY A 70 11.85 -1.49 2.59
N HIS A 71 10.85 -2.35 2.81
CA HIS A 71 10.91 -3.44 3.80
C HIS A 71 12.05 -4.44 3.52
N THR A 72 12.59 -4.45 2.30
CA THR A 72 13.81 -5.21 1.96
C THR A 72 15.08 -4.66 2.59
N ILE A 73 15.05 -3.42 3.12
CA ILE A 73 16.19 -2.70 3.68
C ILE A 73 15.96 -2.36 5.16
N THR A 74 14.79 -1.82 5.49
CA THR A 74 14.42 -1.41 6.85
C THR A 74 12.92 -1.55 7.06
N TYR A 75 12.50 -1.84 8.29
CA TYR A 75 11.08 -1.88 8.64
C TYR A 75 10.51 -0.49 8.91
N PHE A 76 11.17 0.26 9.79
CA PHE A 76 10.82 1.64 10.10
C PHE A 76 11.52 2.58 9.10
N GLY A 77 10.76 3.48 8.48
CA GLY A 77 11.24 4.32 7.38
C GLY A 77 11.39 3.56 6.05
N HIS A 78 10.53 2.54 5.84
CA HIS A 78 10.53 1.77 4.60
C HIS A 78 10.08 2.65 3.42
N GLU A 79 9.30 3.69 3.63
CA GLU A 79 8.85 4.59 2.57
C GLU A 79 10.05 5.35 1.97
N GLU A 80 10.95 5.86 2.81
CA GLU A 80 12.17 6.52 2.35
C GLU A 80 13.11 5.56 1.61
N ALA A 81 13.26 4.33 2.11
CA ALA A 81 14.05 3.30 1.43
C ALA A 81 13.40 2.84 0.10
N GLY A 82 12.07 2.71 0.08
CA GLY A 82 11.28 2.33 -1.10
C GLY A 82 11.37 3.38 -2.21
N MET A 83 11.33 4.67 -1.84
CA MET A 83 11.57 5.76 -2.78
C MET A 83 12.96 5.69 -3.44
N GLU A 84 14.01 5.41 -2.67
CA GLU A 84 15.36 5.27 -3.24
C GLU A 84 15.48 4.05 -4.16
N ILE A 85 14.82 2.93 -3.83
CA ILE A 85 14.73 1.75 -4.71
C ILE A 85 14.02 2.12 -6.02
N ALA A 86 12.85 2.74 -5.93
CA ALA A 86 12.04 3.15 -7.08
C ALA A 86 12.82 4.12 -7.98
N LYS A 87 13.41 5.17 -7.41
CA LYS A 87 14.20 6.18 -8.14
C LYS A 87 15.35 5.54 -8.90
N ASN A 88 16.12 4.66 -8.27
CA ASN A 88 17.26 4.00 -8.90
C ASN A 88 16.83 3.10 -10.06
N PHE A 89 15.75 2.34 -9.89
CA PHE A 89 15.24 1.47 -10.95
C PHE A 89 14.63 2.25 -12.10
N LEU A 90 13.78 3.24 -11.82
CA LEU A 90 13.10 4.06 -12.82
C LEU A 90 14.10 4.86 -13.67
N ASN A 91 15.15 5.41 -13.06
CA ASN A 91 16.24 6.06 -13.82
C ASN A 91 16.97 5.07 -14.75
N LYS A 92 17.15 3.82 -14.30
CA LYS A 92 17.84 2.79 -15.09
C LYS A 92 17.06 2.36 -16.33
N ILE A 93 15.73 2.34 -16.26
CA ILE A 93 14.86 2.03 -17.41
C ILE A 93 14.47 3.28 -18.21
N GLU A 94 15.09 4.43 -17.91
CA GLU A 94 14.84 5.71 -18.57
C GLU A 94 13.37 6.18 -18.48
N TYR A 95 12.69 5.91 -17.35
CA TYR A 95 11.36 6.44 -17.06
C TYR A 95 11.42 7.97 -16.94
N PRO A 96 10.44 8.74 -17.47
CA PRO A 96 10.48 10.20 -17.44
C PRO A 96 10.71 10.76 -16.04
N SER A 97 11.60 11.75 -15.92
CA SER A 97 12.06 12.27 -14.63
C SER A 97 10.95 12.92 -13.80
N ASP A 98 10.00 13.54 -14.50
CA ASP A 98 8.85 14.27 -14.01
C ASP A 98 7.81 13.27 -13.47
N HIS A 99 7.56 12.18 -14.20
CA HIS A 99 6.72 11.09 -13.72
C HIS A 99 7.37 10.34 -12.55
N THR A 100 8.69 10.14 -12.60
CA THR A 100 9.45 9.55 -11.48
C THR A 100 9.23 10.36 -10.20
N GLN A 101 9.28 11.69 -10.27
CA GLN A 101 9.01 12.52 -9.08
C GLN A 101 7.60 12.33 -8.52
N GLU A 102 6.59 12.17 -9.38
CA GLU A 102 5.23 11.89 -8.93
C GLU A 102 5.10 10.48 -8.31
N VAL A 103 5.76 9.47 -8.87
CA VAL A 103 5.85 8.13 -8.25
C VAL A 103 6.40 8.24 -6.82
N LEU A 104 7.52 8.94 -6.64
CA LEU A 104 8.15 9.09 -5.33
C LEU A 104 7.25 9.86 -4.35
N ARG A 105 6.55 10.90 -4.81
CA ARG A 105 5.59 11.65 -3.99
C ARG A 105 4.39 10.79 -3.56
N CYS A 106 3.93 9.89 -4.43
CA CYS A 106 2.89 8.92 -4.08
C CYS A 106 3.37 7.97 -2.98
N ILE A 107 4.55 7.34 -3.15
CA ILE A 107 5.14 6.46 -2.14
C ILE A 107 5.34 7.19 -0.81
N ALA A 108 5.90 8.41 -0.82
CA ALA A 108 6.07 9.20 0.40
C ALA A 108 4.77 9.45 1.18
N CYS A 109 3.63 9.45 0.49
CA CYS A 109 2.33 9.75 1.08
C CYS A 109 1.68 8.54 1.78
N THR A 110 2.18 7.31 1.57
CA THR A 110 1.67 6.12 2.27
C THR A 110 2.09 6.10 3.74
N LYS A 111 3.10 6.88 4.11
CA LYS A 111 3.51 7.07 5.51
C LYS A 111 2.36 7.54 6.37
N TYR A 112 2.02 6.73 7.38
CA TYR A 112 0.89 6.99 8.25
C TYR A 112 1.24 8.00 9.38
N PRO A 113 0.36 8.97 9.72
CA PRO A 113 -0.91 9.27 9.06
C PRO A 113 -0.73 10.01 7.74
N SER A 114 -1.40 9.51 6.69
CA SER A 114 -1.27 10.03 5.33
C SER A 114 -1.89 11.42 5.16
N GLN A 115 -1.25 12.27 4.34
CA GLN A 115 -1.74 13.62 4.01
C GLN A 115 -1.70 13.87 2.50
N PRO A 116 -2.56 13.20 1.70
CA PRO A 116 -2.53 13.32 0.26
C PRO A 116 -2.95 14.72 -0.22
N GLN A 117 -2.17 15.27 -1.14
CA GLN A 117 -2.29 16.62 -1.69
C GLN A 117 -2.97 16.63 -3.07
N ASN A 118 -2.96 15.50 -3.78
CA ASN A 118 -3.53 15.37 -5.12
C ASN A 118 -4.25 14.02 -5.28
N GLU A 119 -4.97 13.85 -6.39
CA GLU A 119 -5.81 12.66 -6.59
C GLU A 119 -5.00 11.36 -6.73
N MET A 120 -3.81 11.39 -7.32
CA MET A 120 -2.93 10.21 -7.40
C MET A 120 -2.51 9.70 -6.02
N GLN A 121 -2.13 10.62 -5.12
CA GLN A 121 -1.78 10.29 -3.75
C GLN A 121 -2.99 9.74 -2.98
N LYS A 122 -4.18 10.33 -3.15
CA LYS A 122 -5.40 9.80 -2.51
C LYS A 122 -5.70 8.37 -2.98
N VAL A 123 -5.58 8.11 -4.28
CA VAL A 123 -5.80 6.78 -4.85
C VAL A 123 -4.83 5.77 -4.22
N LEU A 124 -3.54 6.08 -4.13
CA LEU A 124 -2.58 5.14 -3.54
C LEU A 124 -2.81 4.94 -2.03
N CYS A 125 -3.09 6.01 -1.27
CA CYS A 125 -3.38 5.89 0.16
C CYS A 125 -4.63 5.02 0.42
N ASP A 126 -5.69 5.21 -0.37
CA ASP A 126 -6.91 4.40 -0.27
C ASP A 126 -6.66 2.94 -0.71
N ALA A 127 -5.79 2.73 -1.70
CA ALA A 127 -5.42 1.40 -2.18
C ALA A 127 -4.59 0.61 -1.16
N ASP A 128 -3.67 1.27 -0.46
CA ASP A 128 -2.88 0.67 0.61
C ASP A 128 -3.76 0.23 1.79
N MET A 129 -4.77 1.06 2.11
CA MET A 129 -5.78 0.79 3.14
C MET A 129 -6.98 -0.02 2.64
N PHE A 130 -6.91 -0.63 1.46
CA PHE A 130 -8.03 -1.37 0.88
C PHE A 130 -8.33 -2.67 1.65
N HIS A 131 -7.31 -3.25 2.29
CA HIS A 131 -7.42 -4.47 3.09
C HIS A 131 -8.44 -4.37 4.24
N LEU A 132 -8.73 -3.15 4.73
CA LEU A 132 -9.75 -2.90 5.76
C LEU A 132 -11.17 -3.26 5.31
N THR A 133 -11.38 -3.40 4.00
CA THR A 133 -12.68 -3.73 3.41
C THR A 133 -12.89 -5.23 3.19
N PHE A 134 -11.84 -6.05 3.31
CA PHE A 134 -11.94 -7.47 3.03
C PHE A 134 -12.67 -8.22 4.15
N ASP A 135 -13.42 -9.26 3.78
CA ASP A 135 -14.13 -10.09 4.76
C ASP A 135 -13.17 -10.83 5.71
N ASP A 136 -11.92 -11.07 5.29
CA ASP A 136 -10.85 -11.69 6.09
C ASP A 136 -9.97 -10.67 6.83
N TYR A 137 -10.45 -9.44 7.03
CA TYR A 137 -9.72 -8.36 7.69
C TYR A 137 -9.13 -8.77 9.05
N GLU A 138 -9.88 -9.49 9.88
CA GLU A 138 -9.41 -9.94 11.20
C GLU A 138 -8.16 -10.83 11.10
N TYR A 139 -8.17 -11.78 10.18
CA TYR A 139 -7.02 -12.65 9.91
C TYR A 139 -5.80 -11.82 9.47
N ARG A 140 -6.02 -10.81 8.62
CA ARG A 140 -4.97 -9.90 8.14
C ARG A 140 -4.40 -9.04 9.26
N SER A 141 -5.27 -8.52 10.13
CA SER A 141 -4.86 -7.79 11.34
C SER A 141 -3.97 -8.67 12.23
N MET A 142 -4.33 -9.94 12.43
CA MET A 142 -3.47 -10.88 13.18
C MET A 142 -2.14 -11.16 12.49
N LYS A 143 -2.10 -11.18 11.15
CA LYS A 143 -0.83 -11.31 10.40
C LYS A 143 0.05 -10.08 10.55
N LEU A 144 -0.53 -8.88 10.53
CA LEU A 144 0.22 -7.65 10.80
C LEU A 144 0.77 -7.64 12.24
N LYS A 145 -0.01 -8.12 13.22
CA LYS A 145 0.46 -8.30 14.61
C LYS A 145 1.66 -9.25 14.66
N GLU A 146 1.52 -10.44 14.08
CA GLU A 146 2.56 -11.48 14.07
C GLU A 146 3.87 -10.95 13.47
N GLU A 147 3.76 -10.25 12.34
CA GLU A 147 4.90 -9.61 11.69
C GLU A 147 5.56 -8.55 12.60
N LEU A 148 4.78 -7.67 13.22
CA LEU A 148 5.31 -6.62 14.07
C LEU A 148 6.02 -7.20 15.31
N GLU A 149 5.46 -8.26 15.91
CA GLU A 149 6.11 -8.99 17.01
C GLU A 149 7.42 -9.63 16.57
N ALA A 150 7.44 -10.26 15.39
CA ALA A 150 8.63 -10.90 14.83
C ALA A 150 9.75 -9.88 14.58
N VAL A 151 9.43 -8.73 13.98
CA VAL A 151 10.39 -7.68 13.65
C VAL A 151 10.89 -6.93 14.88
N THR A 152 10.00 -6.62 15.84
CA THR A 152 10.37 -5.85 17.04
C THR A 152 10.94 -6.73 18.16
N HIS A 153 10.81 -8.06 18.03
CA HIS A 153 11.12 -9.05 19.06
C HIS A 153 10.40 -8.75 20.39
N LYS A 154 9.17 -8.24 20.31
CA LYS A 154 8.34 -7.89 21.47
C LYS A 154 6.96 -8.47 21.26
N GLU A 155 6.49 -9.22 22.26
CA GLU A 155 5.12 -9.68 22.30
C GLU A 155 4.17 -8.49 22.53
N ILE A 156 3.10 -8.47 21.76
CA ILE A 156 2.00 -7.52 21.85
C ILE A 156 0.84 -8.28 22.51
N PRO A 157 0.45 -7.93 23.74
CA PRO A 157 -0.70 -8.53 24.39
C PRO A 157 -1.94 -8.42 23.50
N PHE A 158 -2.71 -9.49 23.44
CA PHE A 158 -3.87 -9.58 22.55
C PHE A 158 -4.85 -8.41 22.72
N GLN A 159 -5.23 -8.10 23.96
CA GLN A 159 -6.13 -6.99 24.24
C GLN A 159 -5.56 -5.65 23.78
N HIS A 160 -4.27 -5.42 23.99
CA HIS A 160 -3.63 -4.19 23.55
C HIS A 160 -3.67 -4.05 22.02
N TRP A 161 -3.43 -5.14 21.29
CA TRP A 161 -3.59 -5.14 19.84
C TRP A 161 -5.02 -4.79 19.44
N CYS A 162 -6.02 -5.42 20.06
CA CYS A 162 -7.43 -5.13 19.76
C CYS A 162 -7.79 -3.67 20.01
N ASP A 163 -7.36 -3.09 21.13
CA ASP A 163 -7.63 -1.69 21.47
C ASP A 163 -6.98 -0.74 20.44
N THR A 164 -5.70 -0.96 20.10
CA THR A 164 -5.00 -0.12 19.10
C THR A 164 -5.57 -0.27 17.69
N ASN A 165 -6.00 -1.48 17.32
CA ASN A 165 -6.60 -1.75 16.02
C ASN A 165 -7.99 -1.11 15.92
N LEU A 166 -8.74 -1.09 17.02
CA LEU A 166 -10.01 -0.38 17.10
C LEU A 166 -9.83 1.13 16.92
N GLU A 167 -8.92 1.74 17.69
CA GLU A 167 -8.58 3.16 17.55
C GLU A 167 -8.16 3.49 16.11
N PHE A 168 -7.30 2.67 15.51
CA PHE A 168 -6.88 2.84 14.11
C PHE A 168 -8.06 2.80 13.12
N LEU A 169 -8.97 1.84 13.25
CA LEU A 169 -10.13 1.73 12.38
C LEU A 169 -11.10 2.92 12.53
N GLU A 170 -11.25 3.44 13.75
CA GLU A 170 -12.10 4.59 14.05
C GLU A 170 -11.50 5.89 13.50
N ASP A 171 -10.19 6.09 13.67
CA ASP A 171 -9.49 7.30 13.24
C ASP A 171 -9.23 7.35 11.73
N HIS A 172 -9.01 6.19 11.09
CA HIS A 172 -8.70 6.14 9.67
C HIS A 172 -9.85 6.65 8.79
N CYS A 173 -9.54 7.49 7.80
CA CYS A 173 -10.50 7.98 6.81
C CYS A 173 -9.97 7.79 5.38
N TYR A 174 -10.82 7.29 4.49
CA TYR A 174 -10.51 7.26 3.06
C TYR A 174 -10.62 8.66 2.42
N PHE A 175 -9.84 8.89 1.37
CA PHE A 175 -9.63 10.20 0.78
C PHE A 175 -10.37 10.42 -0.55
N THR A 176 -10.41 9.41 -1.42
CA THR A 176 -11.10 9.48 -2.71
C THR A 176 -12.62 9.53 -2.52
N ASN A 177 -13.36 10.03 -3.52
CA ASN A 177 -14.82 10.05 -3.46
C ASN A 177 -15.41 8.63 -3.38
N TYR A 178 -14.79 7.66 -4.07
CA TYR A 178 -15.15 6.26 -3.99
C TYR A 178 -14.83 5.68 -2.61
N GLY A 179 -13.61 5.91 -2.11
CA GLY A 179 -13.16 5.48 -0.79
C GLY A 179 -14.09 5.93 0.33
N LYS A 180 -14.42 7.22 0.35
CA LYS A 180 -15.33 7.81 1.36
C LYS A 180 -16.71 7.18 1.40
N LYS A 181 -17.22 6.70 0.27
CA LYS A 181 -18.59 6.15 0.15
C LYS A 181 -18.61 4.64 0.28
N ILE A 182 -17.80 3.96 -0.51
CA ILE A 182 -17.85 2.50 -0.68
C ILE A 182 -16.89 1.81 0.28
N LEU A 183 -15.62 2.22 0.32
CA LEU A 183 -14.65 1.57 1.19
C LEU A 183 -14.97 1.81 2.67
N THR A 184 -15.39 3.03 3.03
CA THR A 184 -15.88 3.33 4.38
C THR A 184 -17.02 2.40 4.79
N PHE A 185 -17.99 2.13 3.92
CA PHE A 185 -19.12 1.24 4.23
C PHE A 185 -18.65 -0.18 4.60
N PHE A 186 -17.71 -0.75 3.84
CA PHE A 186 -17.17 -2.08 4.13
C PHE A 186 -16.27 -2.08 5.37
N LYS A 187 -15.42 -1.06 5.54
CA LYS A 187 -14.61 -0.86 6.76
C LYS A 187 -15.50 -0.80 8.00
N GLU A 188 -16.60 -0.03 7.97
CA GLU A 188 -17.55 0.06 9.08
C GLU A 188 -18.25 -1.28 9.37
N SER A 189 -18.49 -2.11 8.35
CA SER A 189 -18.99 -3.47 8.56
C SER A 189 -17.98 -4.33 9.33
N ASN A 190 -16.70 -4.26 8.94
CA ASN A 190 -15.64 -4.99 9.63
C ASN A 190 -15.37 -4.47 11.04
N LEU A 191 -15.43 -3.16 11.25
CA LEU A 191 -15.36 -2.53 12.57
C LEU A 191 -16.46 -3.08 13.51
N LYS A 192 -17.70 -3.19 13.04
CA LYS A 192 -18.81 -3.75 13.82
C LYS A 192 -18.59 -5.23 14.17
N LYS A 193 -18.09 -6.03 13.23
CA LYS A 193 -17.73 -7.44 13.49
C LYS A 193 -16.63 -7.51 14.55
N PHE A 194 -15.56 -6.74 14.38
CA PHE A 194 -14.44 -6.68 15.32
C PHE A 194 -14.88 -6.26 16.74
N LEU A 195 -15.74 -5.25 16.87
CA LEU A 195 -16.34 -4.83 18.15
C LEU A 195 -17.21 -5.93 18.79
N HIS A 196 -17.96 -6.68 17.98
CA HIS A 196 -18.75 -7.81 18.47
C HIS A 196 -17.85 -8.90 19.07
N ASP A 197 -16.81 -9.27 18.35
CA ASP A 197 -15.94 -10.41 18.69
C ASP A 197 -14.97 -10.10 19.84
N TYR A 198 -14.58 -8.83 20.01
CA TYR A 198 -13.48 -8.47 20.92
C TYR A 198 -13.82 -7.52 22.07
N CYS A 199 -14.93 -6.78 21.99
CA CYS A 199 -15.24 -5.74 22.99
C CYS A 199 -16.51 -6.02 23.80
N ASN A 200 -17.38 -6.95 23.40
CA ASN A 200 -18.64 -7.25 24.08
C ASN A 200 -18.55 -8.46 25.03
N HIS A 201 -17.49 -8.55 25.84
CA HIS A 201 -17.35 -9.58 26.89
C HIS A 201 -17.40 -8.99 28.29
#